data_AF-H8MVS3-F1
#
_entry.id   AF-H8MVS3-F1
#
_cell.length_a   1.000
_cell.length_b   1.000
_cell.length_c   1.000
_cell.angle_alpha   90.00
_cell.angle_beta   90.00
_cell.angle_gamma   90.00
#
_symmetry.space_group_name_H-M   'P 1'
#
loop_
_entity.id
_entity.type
_entity.pdbx_description
1 polymer ?
#
loop_
_entity_poly.entity_id
_entity_poly.type
_entity_poly.pdbx_seq_one_letter_code
_entity_poly.pdbx_strand_id
1 'polypeptide(L)'
;MGWRLDPDLRAFYTRFDGARLFRGSNAPYSILPLAEVRRARVVMAQADTDAAGPSDWYVVCQLQDSNYALLDVGQQTHARYPLRDGYREGFPDPYYCPVIAHSFAEFLAGALASGGRSYWLKALEEQGQ
;
A
#
# COMPACT_ATOMS: atom_id res chain seq x y z
N MET A 1 11.50 12.58 -1.17
CA MET A 1 11.28 11.34 -1.95
C MET A 1 11.96 11.48 -3.30
N GLY A 2 12.60 10.42 -3.81
CA GLY A 2 13.32 10.44 -5.10
C GLY A 2 12.45 10.04 -6.31
N TRP A 3 11.13 9.95 -6.15
CA TRP A 3 10.17 9.51 -7.16
C TRP A 3 9.03 10.53 -7.31
N ARG A 4 8.29 10.46 -8.41
CA ARG A 4 7.22 11.43 -8.75
C ARG A 4 5.86 10.81 -8.51
N LEU A 5 4.91 11.55 -7.95
CA LEU A 5 3.52 11.09 -7.88
C LEU A 5 2.99 10.78 -9.29
N ASP A 6 2.47 9.57 -9.47
CA ASP A 6 1.71 9.21 -10.65
C ASP A 6 0.38 10.01 -10.70
N PRO A 7 -0.36 9.95 -11.82
CA PRO A 7 -1.57 10.78 -11.94
C PRO A 7 -2.66 10.47 -10.91
N ASP A 8 -2.78 9.24 -10.40
CA ASP A 8 -3.80 8.90 -9.40
C ASP A 8 -3.42 9.46 -8.04
N LEU A 9 -2.18 9.23 -7.62
CA LEU A 9 -1.66 9.78 -6.36
C LEU A 9 -1.68 11.30 -6.39
N ARG A 10 -1.31 11.92 -7.53
CA ARG A 10 -1.39 13.37 -7.69
C ARG A 10 -2.82 13.88 -7.54
N ALA A 11 -3.78 13.22 -8.20
CA ALA A 11 -5.19 13.62 -8.10
C ALA A 11 -5.69 13.53 -6.65
N PHE A 12 -5.36 12.45 -5.94
CA PHE A 12 -5.70 12.27 -4.53
C PHE A 12 -5.05 13.33 -3.63
N TYR A 13 -3.71 13.43 -3.66
CA TYR A 13 -2.95 14.31 -2.77
C TYR A 13 -3.13 15.81 -3.05
N THR A 14 -3.62 16.18 -4.24
CA THR A 14 -4.04 17.57 -4.51
C THR A 14 -5.33 17.93 -3.75
N ARG A 15 -6.18 16.94 -3.44
CA ARG A 15 -7.47 17.15 -2.79
C ARG A 15 -7.48 16.79 -1.30
N PHE A 16 -6.70 15.79 -0.92
CA PHE A 16 -6.66 15.19 0.42
C PHE A 16 -5.21 14.90 0.82
N ASP A 17 -4.75 15.35 1.99
CA ASP A 17 -3.44 14.96 2.51
C ASP A 17 -3.55 13.74 3.43
N GLY A 18 -3.94 12.61 2.85
CA GLY A 18 -4.33 11.40 3.58
C GLY A 18 -5.83 11.30 3.87
N ALA A 19 -6.30 10.12 4.28
CA ALA A 19 -7.71 9.87 4.58
C ALA A 19 -7.91 8.61 5.42
N ARG A 20 -8.90 8.65 6.33
CA ARG A 20 -9.50 7.44 6.91
C ARG A 20 -10.76 7.11 6.13
N LEU A 21 -10.78 5.98 5.42
CA LEU A 21 -11.89 5.65 4.52
C LEU A 21 -13.18 5.26 5.27
N PHE A 22 -13.05 4.79 6.50
CA PHE A 22 -14.15 4.33 7.34
C PHE A 22 -14.06 4.95 8.73
N ARG A 23 -15.21 5.05 9.41
CA ARG A 23 -15.30 5.57 10.79
C ARG A 23 -14.87 4.51 11.80
N GLY A 24 -14.36 4.95 12.95
CA GLY A 24 -13.93 4.10 14.06
C GLY A 24 -12.44 4.25 14.38
N SER A 25 -12.03 3.83 15.58
CA SER A 25 -10.63 3.86 16.03
C SER A 25 -9.75 2.87 15.25
N ASN A 26 -10.33 1.80 14.72
CA ASN A 26 -9.68 0.77 13.91
C ASN A 26 -10.12 0.83 12.43
N ALA A 27 -10.14 2.05 11.86
CA ALA A 27 -10.49 2.23 10.45
C ALA A 27 -9.60 1.32 9.59
N PRO A 28 -10.17 0.37 8.82
CA PRO A 28 -9.39 -0.66 8.13
C PRO A 28 -8.48 -0.13 7.02
N TYR A 29 -8.66 1.14 6.64
CA TYR A 29 -7.84 1.83 5.66
C TYR A 29 -7.59 3.26 6.13
N SER A 30 -6.34 3.54 6.49
CA SER A 30 -5.84 4.87 6.81
C SER A 30 -4.74 5.24 5.82
N ILE A 31 -5.13 5.91 4.73
CA ILE A 31 -4.20 6.47 3.74
C ILE A 31 -3.39 7.56 4.43
N LEU A 32 -2.07 7.42 4.39
CA LEU A 32 -1.16 8.31 5.10
C LEU A 32 -1.13 9.70 4.45
N PRO A 33 -0.89 10.77 5.23
CA PRO A 33 -0.46 12.05 4.68
C PRO A 33 0.79 11.86 3.81
N LEU A 34 0.95 12.68 2.78
CA LEU A 34 2.07 12.52 1.85
C LEU A 34 3.43 12.64 2.56
N ALA A 35 3.52 13.47 3.60
CA ALA A 35 4.71 13.64 4.41
C ALA A 35 5.07 12.40 5.26
N GLU A 36 4.11 11.51 5.50
CA GLU A 36 4.28 10.29 6.31
C GLU A 36 4.55 9.05 5.44
N VAL A 37 4.40 9.15 4.12
CA VAL A 37 4.77 8.08 3.19
C VAL A 37 6.29 7.85 3.28
N ARG A 38 6.67 6.64 3.67
CA ARG A 38 8.08 6.26 3.95
C ARG A 38 8.38 4.90 3.35
N ARG A 39 9.67 4.60 3.12
CA ARG A 39 10.11 3.29 2.66
C ARG A 39 9.58 2.19 3.57
N ALA A 40 9.04 1.13 2.98
CA ALA A 40 8.49 -0.01 3.69
C ALA A 40 9.50 -0.65 4.63
N ARG A 41 10.75 -0.84 4.17
CA ARG A 41 11.85 -1.38 5.00
C ARG A 41 12.12 -0.57 6.27
N VAL A 42 11.96 0.75 6.22
CA VAL A 42 12.16 1.61 7.39
C VAL A 42 11.00 1.47 8.38
N VAL A 43 9.78 1.31 7.88
CA VAL A 43 8.57 1.22 8.72
C VAL A 43 8.40 -0.18 9.31
N MET A 44 8.63 -1.21 8.50
CA MET A 44 8.29 -2.60 8.83
C MET A 44 9.48 -3.34 9.44
N ALA A 45 10.69 -3.17 8.91
CA ALA A 45 11.91 -3.83 9.38
C ALA A 45 12.80 -2.93 10.25
N GLN A 46 12.41 -1.66 10.46
CA GLN A 46 13.14 -0.67 11.27
C GLN A 46 14.59 -0.45 10.81
N ALA A 47 14.90 -0.74 9.54
CA ALA A 47 16.22 -0.61 8.95
C ALA A 47 16.13 -0.14 7.49
N ASP A 48 17.07 0.70 7.03
CA ASP A 48 17.16 1.13 5.63
C ASP A 48 18.33 0.43 4.92
N THR A 49 18.26 -0.90 4.84
CA THR A 49 19.27 -1.74 4.16
C THR A 49 18.60 -2.64 3.12
N ASP A 50 19.37 -3.15 2.17
CA ASP A 50 18.80 -4.04 1.14
C ASP A 50 18.36 -5.39 1.71
N ALA A 51 18.99 -5.84 2.80
CA ALA A 51 18.54 -7.02 3.55
C ALA A 51 17.18 -6.81 4.23
N ALA A 52 16.81 -5.56 4.53
CA ALA A 52 15.54 -5.20 5.14
C ALA A 52 14.39 -5.05 4.12
N GLY A 53 14.67 -5.23 2.82
CA GLY A 53 13.67 -5.21 1.75
C GLY A 53 13.91 -4.15 0.67
N PRO A 54 13.03 -4.11 -0.34
CA PRO A 54 13.19 -3.25 -1.51
C PRO A 54 13.25 -1.75 -1.18
N SER A 55 14.00 -0.98 -1.98
CA SER A 55 14.23 0.48 -1.77
C SER A 55 13.16 1.38 -2.36
N ASP A 56 12.33 0.76 -3.19
CA ASP A 56 11.30 1.29 -4.04
C ASP A 56 9.88 0.95 -3.54
N TRP A 57 9.77 0.23 -2.42
CA TRP A 57 8.47 0.00 -1.77
C TRP A 57 8.24 1.04 -0.67
N TYR A 58 7.07 1.67 -0.68
CA TYR A 58 6.68 2.72 0.27
C TYR A 58 5.34 2.39 0.94
N VAL A 59 5.22 2.62 2.24
CA VAL A 59 3.92 2.53 2.93
C VAL A 59 3.06 3.71 2.50
N VAL A 60 1.89 3.44 1.91
CA VAL A 60 0.92 4.48 1.51
C VAL A 60 -0.39 4.41 2.29
N CYS A 61 -0.75 3.24 2.82
CA CYS A 61 -1.95 3.04 3.62
C CYS A 61 -1.63 2.13 4.80
N GLN A 62 -2.04 2.52 6.00
CA GLN A 62 -2.09 1.63 7.16
C GLN A 62 -3.41 0.86 7.17
N LEU A 63 -3.31 -0.45 7.37
CA LEU A 63 -4.41 -1.38 7.51
C LEU A 63 -4.57 -1.81 8.98
N GLN A 64 -5.51 -2.73 9.24
CA GLN A 64 -5.65 -3.34 10.56
C GLN A 64 -4.43 -4.20 10.91
N ASP A 65 -4.27 -4.46 12.21
CA ASP A 65 -3.22 -5.33 12.78
C ASP A 65 -1.80 -4.94 12.38
N SER A 66 -1.60 -3.65 12.09
CA SER A 66 -0.33 -3.10 11.68
C SER A 66 0.16 -3.66 10.33
N ASN A 67 -0.75 -4.10 9.46
CA ASN A 67 -0.47 -4.35 8.05
C ASN A 67 -0.55 -3.06 7.24
N TYR A 68 -0.09 -3.10 6.00
CA TYR A 68 -0.03 -1.93 5.14
C TYR A 68 -0.43 -2.24 3.70
N ALA A 69 -0.80 -1.22 2.93
CA ALA A 69 -0.69 -1.28 1.48
C ALA A 69 0.61 -0.57 1.07
N LEU A 70 1.41 -1.26 0.27
CA LEU A 70 2.71 -0.77 -0.19
C LEU A 70 2.59 -0.27 -1.62
N LEU A 71 3.11 0.91 -1.91
CA LEU A 71 3.29 1.44 -3.24
C LEU A 71 4.66 0.97 -3.78
N ASP A 72 4.68 0.25 -4.89
CA ASP A 72 5.91 -0.16 -5.56
C ASP A 72 6.25 0.85 -6.67
N VAL A 73 7.21 1.74 -6.40
CA VAL A 73 7.62 2.79 -7.35
C VAL A 73 8.73 2.34 -8.29
N GLY A 74 9.22 1.10 -8.13
CA GLY A 74 10.20 0.47 -9.02
C GLY A 74 9.55 -0.16 -10.24
N GLN A 75 8.24 -0.40 -10.17
CA GLN A 75 7.43 -0.92 -11.27
C GLN A 75 6.41 0.12 -11.72
N GLN A 76 6.23 0.26 -13.03
CA GLN A 76 5.21 1.16 -13.56
C GLN A 76 4.54 0.55 -14.78
N THR A 77 3.21 0.46 -14.75
CA THR A 77 2.39 -0.03 -15.86
C THR A 77 1.39 1.05 -16.23
N HIS A 78 1.30 1.42 -17.51
CA HIS A 78 0.45 2.52 -17.98
C HIS A 78 0.60 3.82 -17.16
N ALA A 79 1.84 4.15 -16.81
CA ALA A 79 2.19 5.30 -15.97
C ALA A 79 1.58 5.27 -14.54
N ARG A 80 1.24 4.10 -14.00
CA ARG A 80 0.76 3.89 -12.63
C ARG A 80 1.65 2.93 -11.85
N TYR A 81 1.79 3.21 -10.56
CA TYR A 81 2.48 2.31 -9.63
C TYR A 81 1.50 1.27 -9.10
N PRO A 82 1.86 -0.03 -9.11
CA PRO A 82 1.05 -1.06 -8.46
C PRO A 82 1.12 -0.92 -6.94
N LEU A 83 0.08 -1.43 -6.27
CA LEU A 83 0.08 -1.62 -4.84
C LEU A 83 0.25 -3.09 -4.49
N ARG A 84 0.96 -3.34 -3.41
CA ARG A 84 1.22 -4.67 -2.84
C ARG A 84 0.62 -4.81 -1.47
N ASP A 85 0.33 -6.05 -1.09
CA ASP A 85 0.07 -6.37 0.30
C ASP A 85 1.34 -6.13 1.12
N GLY A 86 1.19 -5.41 2.22
CA GLY A 86 2.23 -5.15 3.21
C GLY A 86 1.97 -6.00 4.44
N TYR A 87 1.88 -7.31 4.26
CA TYR A 87 1.76 -8.28 5.34
C TYR A 87 3.03 -8.25 6.20
N ARG A 88 2.90 -7.83 7.47
CA ARG A 88 4.04 -7.49 8.32
C ARG A 88 4.96 -8.67 8.59
N GLU A 89 4.38 -9.84 8.84
CA GLU A 89 5.09 -11.05 9.22
C GLU A 89 5.81 -11.70 8.04
N GLY A 90 5.31 -11.50 6.81
CA GLY A 90 5.91 -12.04 5.58
C GLY A 90 6.85 -11.08 4.85
N PHE A 91 6.86 -9.80 5.22
CA PHE A 91 7.75 -8.81 4.62
C PHE A 91 9.24 -9.12 4.88
N PRO A 92 10.15 -8.97 3.90
CA PRO A 92 9.97 -8.35 2.58
C PRO A 92 9.75 -9.33 1.41
N ASP A 93 9.37 -10.58 1.67
CA ASP A 93 9.25 -11.60 0.62
C ASP A 93 8.11 -11.26 -0.37
N PRO A 94 8.39 -11.10 -1.68
CA PRO A 94 7.35 -10.85 -2.69
C PRO A 94 6.25 -11.92 -2.74
N TYR A 95 6.52 -13.15 -2.30
CA TYR A 95 5.50 -14.19 -2.16
C TYR A 95 4.48 -13.83 -1.07
N TYR A 96 4.87 -13.18 0.01
CA TYR A 96 3.94 -12.70 1.04
C TYR A 96 3.52 -11.24 0.84
N CYS A 97 4.10 -10.56 -0.15
CA CYS A 97 3.77 -9.19 -0.55
C CYS A 97 3.34 -9.12 -2.04
N PRO A 98 2.30 -9.87 -2.45
CA PRO A 98 1.81 -9.88 -3.83
C PRO A 98 1.26 -8.52 -4.25
N VAL A 99 1.15 -8.31 -5.56
CA VAL A 99 0.43 -7.17 -6.12
C VAL A 99 -1.08 -7.35 -5.88
N ILE A 100 -1.73 -6.37 -5.25
CA ILE A 100 -3.15 -6.38 -4.88
C ILE A 100 -4.00 -5.36 -5.66
N ALA A 101 -3.33 -4.46 -6.39
CA ALA A 101 -3.92 -3.54 -7.36
C ALA A 101 -2.84 -3.04 -8.33
N HIS A 102 -3.22 -2.75 -9.57
CA HIS A 102 -2.30 -2.21 -10.58
C HIS A 102 -2.24 -0.67 -10.58
N SER A 103 -3.04 -0.01 -9.75
CA SER A 103 -3.03 1.44 -9.56
C SER A 103 -3.62 1.86 -8.21
N PHE A 104 -3.33 3.08 -7.78
CA PHE A 104 -3.94 3.66 -6.58
C PHE A 104 -5.45 3.86 -6.74
N ALA A 105 -5.94 4.23 -7.93
CA ALA A 105 -7.36 4.37 -8.17
C ALA A 105 -8.11 3.04 -8.05
N GLU A 106 -7.55 1.95 -8.59
CA GLU A 106 -8.10 0.60 -8.45
C GLU A 106 -8.16 0.15 -6.99
N PHE A 107 -7.05 0.34 -6.24
CA PHE A 107 -7.01 0.04 -4.81
C PHE A 107 -8.07 0.81 -4.04
N LEU A 108 -8.18 2.13 -4.26
CA LEU A 108 -9.16 2.97 -3.57
C LEU A 108 -10.59 2.54 -3.90
N ALA A 109 -10.89 2.22 -5.16
CA ALA A 109 -12.21 1.74 -5.57
C ALA A 109 -12.55 0.39 -4.89
N GLY A 110 -11.61 -0.56 -4.87
CA GLY A 110 -11.76 -1.84 -4.19
C GLY A 110 -11.97 -1.68 -2.69
N ALA A 111 -11.17 -0.84 -2.04
CA ALA A 111 -11.28 -0.55 -0.61
C ALA A 111 -12.63 0.09 -0.23
N LEU A 112 -13.14 1.02 -1.03
CA LEU A 112 -14.45 1.64 -0.80
C LEU A 112 -15.59 0.65 -1.01
N ALA A 113 -15.51 -0.19 -2.04
CA ALA A 113 -16.54 -1.20 -2.35
C ALA A 113 -16.57 -2.35 -1.34
N SER A 114 -15.47 -2.61 -0.63
CA SER A 114 -15.35 -3.74 0.29
C SER A 114 -16.13 -3.55 1.60
N GLY A 115 -16.54 -2.33 1.93
CA GLY A 115 -17.14 -2.02 3.23
C GLY A 115 -16.17 -2.25 4.40
N GLY A 116 -14.86 -2.11 4.17
CA GLY A 116 -13.82 -2.22 5.19
C GLY A 116 -13.15 -3.58 5.30
N ARG A 117 -13.46 -4.54 4.43
CA ARG A 117 -12.74 -5.82 4.33
C ARG A 117 -11.53 -5.70 3.40
N SER A 118 -10.45 -6.43 3.68
CA SER A 118 -9.34 -6.58 2.73
C SER A 118 -9.82 -7.34 1.48
N TYR A 119 -10.15 -6.60 0.42
CA TYR A 119 -10.90 -7.13 -0.74
C TYR A 119 -10.11 -8.15 -1.57
N TRP A 120 -8.79 -8.15 -1.48
CA TRP A 120 -7.90 -9.02 -2.24
C TRP A 120 -7.69 -10.39 -1.58
N LEU A 121 -7.90 -10.54 -0.27
CA LEU A 121 -7.55 -11.76 0.48
C LEU A 121 -8.23 -13.00 -0.09
N LYS A 122 -9.51 -12.92 -0.43
CA LYS A 122 -10.23 -14.06 -1.03
C LYS A 122 -9.59 -14.53 -2.34
N ALA A 123 -9.11 -13.61 -3.16
CA ALA A 123 -8.45 -13.94 -4.42
C ALA A 123 -7.06 -14.57 -4.18
N LEU A 124 -6.35 -14.16 -3.13
CA LEU A 124 -5.08 -14.77 -2.73
C LEU A 124 -5.29 -16.20 -2.21
N GLU A 125 -6.29 -16.41 -1.35
CA GLU A 125 -6.67 -17.75 -0.85
C GLU A 125 -7.01 -18.70 -2.00
N GLU A 126 -7.77 -18.23 -3.00
CA GLU A 126 -8.11 -19.01 -4.21
C GLU A 126 -6.88 -19.33 -5.08
N GLN A 127 -5.81 -18.53 -4.98
CA GLN A 127 -4.55 -18.72 -5.69
C GLN A 127 -3.53 -19.57 -4.90
N GLY A 128 -3.89 -20.02 -3.69
CA GLY A 128 -3.02 -20.84 -2.84
C GLY A 128 -1.88 -20.05 -2.20
N GLN A 129 -2.14 -18.78 -1.90
CA GLN A 129 -1.20 -17.84 -1.30
C GLN A 129 -1.60 -17.50 0.14
#